data_AF-A0A2K9EAZ8-F1
#
_entry.id   AF-A0A2K9EAZ8-F1
#
_cell.length_a   1.000
_cell.length_b   1.000
_cell.length_c   1.000
_cell.angle_alpha   90.00
_cell.angle_beta   90.00
_cell.angle_gamma   90.00
#
_symmetry.space_group_name_H-M   'P 1'
#
loop_
_entity.id
_entity.type
_entity.pdbx_description
1 polymer ?
#
loop_
_entity_poly.entity_id
_entity_poly.type
_entity_poly.pdbx_seq_one_letter_code
_entity_poly.pdbx_strand_id
1 'polypeptide(L)'
;MLVMTPEAKAMLRKERRRERDAMRGKLGEGRHRALVDRLAQVIRTEREAGRIAVPFNLEGPLRHAIRAKLCREGWRWSDADAMARDLLDATFNRLGAHRPPWNEGQPEWLIEAGTLIQRDRCARRGCGKPLPEGHRKFCGKLCRDAHHTSLERLMSADEDAALDMAVGRE
;
A
#
# COMPACT_ATOMS: atom_id res chain seq x y z
N MET A 1 24.69 48.25 -9.12
CA MET A 1 23.89 47.19 -9.77
C MET A 1 24.48 45.85 -9.33
N LEU A 2 23.84 45.10 -8.44
CA LEU A 2 24.37 43.80 -7.97
C LEU A 2 24.25 42.77 -9.10
N VAL A 3 25.38 42.39 -9.70
CA VAL A 3 25.41 41.37 -10.75
C VAL A 3 25.44 39.99 -10.09
N MET A 4 24.39 39.19 -10.33
CA MET A 4 24.37 37.81 -9.86
C MET A 4 25.46 36.96 -10.51
N THR A 5 26.20 36.20 -9.69
CA THR A 5 27.18 35.22 -10.16
C THR A 5 26.51 34.10 -10.96
N PRO A 6 27.23 33.46 -11.90
CA PRO A 6 26.70 32.31 -12.65
C PRO A 6 26.18 31.18 -11.76
N GLU A 7 26.87 30.91 -10.64
CA GLU A 7 26.49 29.90 -9.65
C GLU A 7 25.18 30.25 -8.94
N ALA A 8 25.01 31.50 -8.51
CA ALA A 8 23.77 31.96 -7.89
C ALA A 8 22.59 31.85 -8.87
N LYS A 9 22.80 32.17 -10.16
CA LYS A 9 21.78 31.97 -11.20
C LYS A 9 21.43 30.48 -11.37
N ALA A 10 22.40 29.58 -11.30
CA ALA A 10 22.17 28.14 -11.40
C ALA A 10 21.38 27.60 -10.20
N MET A 11 21.71 28.04 -8.98
CA MET A 11 20.96 27.69 -7.77
C MET A 11 19.50 28.14 -7.83
N LEU A 12 19.23 29.39 -8.20
CA LEU A 12 17.85 29.89 -8.35
C LEU A 12 17.06 29.10 -9.40
N ARG A 13 17.69 28.72 -10.52
CA ARG A 13 17.04 27.87 -11.54
C ARG A 13 16.68 26.49 -11.00
N LYS A 14 17.51 25.94 -10.12
CA LYS A 14 17.29 24.63 -9.47
C LYS A 14 16.15 24.72 -8.45
N GLU A 15 16.10 25.78 -7.65
CA GLU A 15 15.03 26.03 -6.69
C GLU A 15 13.68 26.22 -7.38
N ARG A 16 13.60 27.10 -8.38
CA ARG A 16 12.39 27.28 -9.19
C ARG A 16 11.91 26.00 -9.86
N ARG A 17 12.86 25.11 -10.25
CA ARG A 17 12.49 23.80 -10.79
C ARG A 17 11.84 22.92 -9.72
N ARG A 18 12.41 22.87 -8.52
CA ARG A 18 11.85 22.10 -7.39
C ARG A 18 10.46 22.60 -7.00
N GLU A 19 10.26 23.91 -6.93
CA GLU A 19 8.95 24.52 -6.65
C GLU A 19 7.92 24.13 -7.70
N ARG A 20 8.28 24.17 -8.99
CA ARG A 20 7.39 23.73 -10.06
C ARG A 20 7.07 22.23 -9.99
N ASP A 21 8.05 21.39 -9.69
CA ASP A 21 7.84 19.95 -9.50
C ASP A 21 6.87 19.71 -8.33
N ALA A 22 7.06 20.43 -7.21
CA ALA A 22 6.22 20.36 -6.01
C ALA A 22 4.78 20.79 -6.29
N MET A 23 4.58 21.90 -7.01
CA MET A 23 3.25 22.35 -7.39
C MET A 23 2.53 21.37 -8.33
N ARG A 24 3.29 20.64 -9.17
CA ARG A 24 2.74 19.65 -10.10
C ARG A 24 2.53 18.27 -9.47
N GLY A 25 3.13 18.01 -8.31
CA GLY A 25 3.20 16.66 -7.74
C GLY A 25 3.94 15.65 -8.64
N LYS A 26 4.81 16.12 -9.54
CA LYS A 26 5.51 15.28 -10.52
C LYS A 26 6.95 15.70 -10.73
N LEU A 27 7.86 14.73 -10.75
CA LEU A 27 9.25 14.95 -11.10
C LEU A 27 9.41 15.00 -12.63
N GLY A 28 10.30 15.87 -13.11
CA GLY A 28 10.74 15.80 -14.51
C GLY A 28 11.44 14.48 -14.82
N GLU A 29 11.23 13.93 -16.02
CA GLU A 29 11.68 12.58 -16.41
C GLU A 29 13.17 12.34 -16.16
N GLY A 30 14.05 13.29 -16.52
CA GLY A 30 15.48 13.16 -16.29
C GLY A 30 15.86 13.09 -14.80
N ARG A 31 15.15 13.84 -13.94
CA ARG A 31 15.35 13.78 -12.48
C ARG A 31 14.81 12.47 -11.92
N HIS A 32 13.66 12.01 -12.41
CA HIS A 32 13.07 10.72 -12.03
C HIS A 32 14.04 9.57 -12.35
N ARG A 33 14.50 9.48 -13.60
CA ARG A 33 15.46 8.45 -14.05
C ARG A 33 16.75 8.45 -13.24
N ALA A 34 17.34 9.63 -13.01
CA ALA A 34 18.55 9.76 -12.22
C ALA A 34 18.38 9.34 -10.74
N LEU A 35 17.18 9.52 -10.16
CA LEU A 35 16.88 9.03 -8.82
C LEU A 35 16.71 7.51 -8.81
N VAL A 36 15.99 6.95 -9.77
CA VAL A 36 15.82 5.49 -9.93
C VAL A 36 17.18 4.80 -10.05
N ASP A 37 18.08 5.29 -10.90
CA ASP A 37 19.42 4.69 -11.07
C ASP A 37 20.25 4.76 -9.79
N ARG A 38 20.17 5.86 -9.03
CA ARG A 38 20.85 6.00 -7.73
C ARG A 38 20.28 5.08 -6.67
N LEU A 39 18.95 4.96 -6.57
CA LEU A 39 18.30 4.06 -5.63
C LEU A 39 18.64 2.59 -5.95
N ALA A 40 18.62 2.23 -7.23
CA ALA A 40 19.03 0.90 -7.69
C ALA A 40 20.49 0.61 -7.31
N GLN A 41 21.39 1.59 -7.47
CA GLN A 41 22.79 1.43 -7.08
C GLN A 41 22.95 1.23 -5.57
N VAL A 42 22.23 2.00 -4.74
CA VAL A 42 22.26 1.83 -3.27
C VAL A 42 21.83 0.42 -2.90
N ILE A 43 20.70 -0.07 -3.43
CA ILE A 43 20.19 -1.42 -3.12
C ILE A 43 21.19 -2.49 -3.55
N ARG A 44 21.81 -2.37 -4.73
CA ARG A 44 22.84 -3.32 -5.18
C ARG A 44 24.03 -3.35 -4.24
N THR A 45 24.57 -2.18 -3.89
CA THR A 45 25.72 -2.07 -2.99
C THR A 45 25.42 -2.66 -1.60
N GLU A 46 24.23 -2.42 -1.06
CA GLU A 46 23.81 -2.99 0.23
C GLU A 46 23.67 -4.52 0.17
N ARG A 47 23.19 -5.05 -0.96
CA ARG A 47 23.05 -6.49 -1.20
C ARG A 47 24.39 -7.18 -1.40
N GLU A 48 25.27 -6.60 -2.22
CA GLU A 48 26.63 -7.09 -2.47
C GLU A 48 27.46 -7.12 -1.18
N ALA A 49 27.21 -6.16 -0.28
CA ALA A 49 27.82 -6.13 1.05
C ALA A 49 27.17 -7.10 2.06
N GLY A 50 26.16 -7.87 1.65
CA GLY A 50 25.48 -8.85 2.51
C GLY A 50 24.63 -8.25 3.64
N ARG A 51 24.35 -6.94 3.62
CA ARG A 51 23.55 -6.26 4.67
C ARG A 51 22.05 -6.48 4.50
N ILE A 52 21.62 -6.81 3.28
CA ILE A 52 20.23 -7.14 2.97
C ILE A 52 20.16 -8.44 2.18
N ALA A 53 19.15 -9.26 2.48
CA ALA A 53 18.92 -10.53 1.80
C ALA A 53 18.14 -10.36 0.49
N VAL A 54 17.10 -9.51 0.50
CA VAL A 54 16.26 -9.24 -0.68
C VAL A 54 16.18 -7.74 -0.98
N PRO A 55 15.96 -7.34 -2.25
CA PRO A 55 15.88 -5.93 -2.65
C PRO A 55 14.84 -5.11 -1.87
N PHE A 56 13.76 -5.73 -1.41
CA PHE A 56 12.66 -5.09 -0.70
C PHE A 56 12.99 -4.70 0.75
N ASN A 57 14.09 -5.20 1.34
CA ASN A 57 14.47 -4.89 2.74
C ASN A 57 14.59 -3.38 3.03
N LEU A 58 14.95 -2.58 2.02
CA LEU A 58 15.14 -1.14 2.16
C LEU A 58 13.93 -0.31 1.75
N GLU A 59 12.82 -0.94 1.32
CA GLU A 59 11.65 -0.22 0.81
C GLU A 59 11.09 0.78 1.82
N GLY A 60 10.87 0.34 3.06
CA GLY A 60 10.32 1.18 4.13
C GLY A 60 11.19 2.41 4.43
N PRO A 61 12.48 2.23 4.80
CA PRO A 61 13.40 3.34 5.06
C PRO A 61 13.56 4.28 3.86
N LEU A 62 13.72 3.75 2.64
CA LEU A 62 13.88 4.58 1.44
C LEU A 62 12.60 5.36 1.12
N ARG A 63 11.42 4.75 1.20
CA ARG A 63 10.14 5.44 0.97
C ARG A 63 9.95 6.57 1.96
N HIS A 64 10.23 6.31 3.23
CA HIS A 64 10.15 7.34 4.28
C HIS A 64 11.10 8.49 3.98
N ALA A 65 12.37 8.21 3.66
CA ALA A 65 13.38 9.23 3.38
C ALA A 65 13.03 10.08 2.14
N ILE A 66 12.57 9.45 1.06
CA ILE A 66 12.15 10.15 -0.17
C ILE A 66 10.97 11.05 0.12
N ARG A 67 9.91 10.51 0.75
CA ARG A 67 8.71 11.27 1.10
C ARG A 67 9.03 12.45 2.01
N ALA A 68 9.78 12.23 3.09
CA ALA A 68 10.18 13.28 4.01
C ALA A 68 10.95 14.40 3.30
N LYS A 69 11.85 14.04 2.37
CA LYS A 69 12.58 14.99 1.55
C LYS A 69 11.66 15.78 0.62
N LEU A 70 10.73 15.14 -0.08
CA LEU A 70 9.79 15.82 -0.97
C LEU A 70 8.86 16.77 -0.20
N CYS A 71 8.36 16.36 0.97
CA CYS A 71 7.58 17.26 1.85
C CYS A 71 8.38 18.50 2.26
N ARG A 72 9.68 18.34 2.58
CA ARG A 72 10.57 19.49 2.86
C ARG A 72 10.84 20.37 1.64
N GLU A 73 10.70 19.82 0.43
CA GLU A 73 10.75 20.59 -0.83
C GLU A 73 9.40 21.27 -1.17
N GLY A 74 8.40 21.20 -0.28
CA GLY A 74 7.10 21.88 -0.42
C GLY A 74 6.01 21.04 -1.09
N TRP A 75 6.22 19.72 -1.25
CA TRP A 75 5.21 18.84 -1.81
C TRP A 75 4.07 18.59 -0.83
N ARG A 76 2.85 18.40 -1.36
CA ARG A 76 1.74 17.86 -0.57
C ARG A 76 2.08 16.44 -0.15
N TRP A 77 1.62 16.05 1.03
CA TRP A 77 1.93 14.74 1.59
C TRP A 77 1.48 13.58 0.68
N SER A 78 0.27 13.68 0.09
CA SER A 78 -0.27 12.67 -0.84
C SER A 78 0.61 12.50 -2.08
N ASP A 79 1.03 13.61 -2.68
CA ASP A 79 1.83 13.61 -3.92
C ASP A 79 3.25 13.12 -3.65
N ALA A 80 3.81 13.50 -2.50
CA ALA A 80 5.11 13.01 -2.04
C ALA A 80 5.09 11.50 -1.78
N ASP A 81 4.04 10.96 -1.15
CA ASP A 81 3.91 9.52 -0.92
C ASP A 81 3.71 8.73 -2.22
N ALA A 82 2.87 9.23 -3.12
CA ALA A 82 2.65 8.64 -4.44
C ALA A 82 3.96 8.62 -5.26
N MET A 83 4.66 9.75 -5.35
CA MET A 83 5.95 9.83 -6.07
C MET A 83 7.03 8.94 -5.43
N ALA A 84 7.06 8.82 -4.10
CA ALA A 84 7.99 7.92 -3.43
C ALA A 84 7.72 6.45 -3.77
N ARG A 85 6.44 6.07 -3.89
CA ARG A 85 6.03 4.73 -4.33
C ARG A 85 6.43 4.49 -5.79
N ASP A 86 6.10 5.41 -6.69
CA ASP A 86 6.43 5.32 -8.11
C ASP A 86 7.94 5.17 -8.34
N LEU A 87 8.76 5.95 -7.62
CA LEU A 87 10.22 5.85 -7.68
C LEU A 87 10.74 4.48 -7.25
N LEU A 88 10.17 3.90 -6.20
CA LEU A 88 10.58 2.58 -5.70
C LEU A 88 10.10 1.46 -6.63
N ASP A 89 8.87 1.53 -7.13
CA ASP A 89 8.35 0.57 -8.12
C ASP A 89 9.22 0.57 -9.38
N ALA A 90 9.55 1.75 -9.91
CA ALA A 90 10.48 1.89 -11.03
C ALA A 90 11.89 1.36 -10.69
N THR A 91 12.35 1.55 -9.45
CA THR A 91 13.64 1.02 -8.97
C THR A 91 13.64 -0.51 -8.90
N PHE A 92 12.58 -1.13 -8.38
CA PHE A 92 12.47 -2.60 -8.31
C PHE A 92 12.35 -3.21 -9.69
N ASN A 93 11.55 -2.61 -10.58
CA ASN A 93 11.48 -3.01 -11.98
C ASN A 93 12.85 -2.93 -12.67
N ARG A 94 13.62 -1.86 -12.42
CA ARG A 94 15.00 -1.69 -12.93
C ARG A 94 15.94 -2.80 -12.45
N LEU A 95 15.72 -3.32 -11.23
CA LEU A 95 16.50 -4.41 -10.63
C LEU A 95 16.01 -5.79 -11.04
N GLY A 96 14.91 -5.90 -11.80
CA GLY A 96 14.24 -7.18 -12.09
C GLY A 96 13.65 -7.84 -10.83
N ALA A 97 13.39 -7.05 -9.78
CA ALA A 97 12.79 -7.54 -8.55
C ALA A 97 11.27 -7.51 -8.69
N HIS A 98 10.65 -8.69 -8.68
CA HIS A 98 9.21 -8.84 -8.68
C HIS A 98 8.72 -9.10 -7.25
N ARG A 99 7.68 -8.39 -6.84
CA ARG A 99 7.05 -8.65 -5.55
C ARG A 99 6.31 -9.98 -5.66
N PRO A 100 6.54 -10.94 -4.75
CA PRO A 100 5.76 -12.16 -4.72
C PRO A 100 4.28 -11.80 -4.52
N PRO A 101 3.35 -12.51 -5.17
CA PRO A 101 1.94 -12.32 -4.92
C PRO A 101 1.62 -12.63 -3.44
N TRP A 102 0.54 -12.05 -2.90
CA TRP A 102 0.22 -12.09 -1.47
C TRP A 102 0.22 -13.50 -0.87
N ASN A 103 -0.25 -14.48 -1.66
CA ASN A 103 -0.23 -15.91 -1.36
C ASN A 103 1.16 -16.50 -1.10
N GLU A 104 2.18 -16.02 -1.80
CA GLU A 104 3.54 -16.50 -1.64
C GLU A 104 4.27 -15.79 -0.49
N GLY A 105 3.92 -14.53 -0.20
CA GLY A 105 4.57 -13.75 0.86
C GLY A 105 4.13 -14.11 2.28
N GLN A 106 2.92 -14.64 2.42
CA GLN A 106 2.30 -15.00 3.70
C GLN A 106 1.49 -16.30 3.58
N PRO A 107 2.14 -17.44 3.24
CA PRO A 107 1.44 -18.70 3.03
C PRO A 107 0.68 -19.15 4.28
N GLU A 108 1.17 -18.83 5.48
CA GLU A 108 0.51 -19.16 6.74
C GLU A 108 -0.79 -18.39 6.99
N TRP A 109 -0.96 -17.24 6.33
CA TRP A 109 -2.18 -16.43 6.39
C TRP A 109 -3.11 -16.67 5.20
N LEU A 110 -2.63 -17.44 4.22
CA LEU A 110 -3.38 -17.68 3.02
C LEU A 110 -4.21 -18.95 3.15
N ILE A 111 -5.52 -18.76 3.17
CA ILE A 111 -6.44 -19.81 2.74
C ILE A 111 -6.31 -19.86 1.21
N GLU A 112 -5.55 -20.84 0.69
CA GLU A 112 -5.45 -21.10 -0.75
C GLU A 112 -6.84 -21.04 -1.41
N ALA A 113 -6.93 -20.45 -2.60
CA ALA A 113 -8.18 -20.39 -3.34
C ALA A 113 -8.67 -21.81 -3.65
N GLY A 114 -9.76 -22.24 -3.00
CA GLY A 114 -10.26 -23.61 -3.07
C GLY A 114 -10.04 -24.42 -1.79
N THR A 115 -9.18 -23.96 -0.88
CA THR A 115 -9.05 -24.52 0.46
C THR A 115 -10.34 -24.26 1.22
N LEU A 116 -11.10 -25.33 1.45
CA LEU A 116 -12.29 -25.30 2.30
C LEU A 116 -11.85 -24.82 3.68
N ILE A 117 -12.21 -23.59 4.01
CA ILE A 117 -12.15 -23.11 5.40
C ILE A 117 -13.06 -24.05 6.18
N GLN A 118 -12.46 -25.01 6.89
CA GLN A 118 -13.19 -25.89 7.78
C GLN A 118 -13.72 -25.04 8.92
N ARG A 119 -15.00 -24.70 8.83
CA ARG A 119 -15.73 -24.09 9.93
C ARG A 119 -16.26 -25.22 10.79
N ASP A 120 -15.89 -25.20 12.06
CA ASP A 120 -16.45 -26.06 13.09
C ASP A 120 -17.74 -25.45 13.68
N ARG A 121 -17.96 -24.15 13.49
CA ARG A 121 -19.05 -23.38 14.09
C ARG A 121 -19.86 -22.57 13.09
N CYS A 122 -21.12 -22.35 13.43
CA CYS A 122 -22.08 -21.58 12.64
C CYS A 122 -21.61 -20.12 12.46
N ALA A 123 -21.57 -19.66 11.22
CA ALA A 123 -21.13 -18.30 10.86
C ALA A 123 -22.16 -17.20 11.15
N ARG A 124 -23.39 -17.53 11.58
CA ARG A 124 -24.40 -16.53 11.96
C ARG A 124 -23.93 -15.81 13.23
N ARG A 125 -23.88 -14.48 13.19
CA ARG A 125 -23.62 -13.61 14.35
C ARG A 125 -24.55 -14.01 15.52
N GLY A 126 -23.95 -14.25 16.69
CA GLY A 126 -24.67 -14.66 17.91
C GLY A 126 -25.08 -16.13 18.02
N CYS A 127 -24.82 -16.99 17.00
CA CYS A 127 -25.14 -18.42 17.10
C CYS A 127 -23.98 -19.24 17.67
N GLY A 128 -22.85 -19.32 16.97
CA GLY A 128 -21.63 -20.01 17.43
C GLY A 128 -21.74 -21.52 17.71
N LYS A 129 -22.91 -22.13 17.49
CA LYS A 129 -23.16 -23.57 17.68
C LYS A 129 -22.27 -24.40 16.74
N PRO A 130 -21.86 -25.62 17.16
CA PRO A 130 -21.12 -26.53 16.29
C PRO A 130 -21.92 -26.84 15.01
N LEU A 131 -21.23 -26.96 13.88
CA LEU A 131 -21.84 -27.32 12.62
C LEU A 131 -22.16 -28.82 12.59
N PRO A 132 -23.41 -29.20 12.24
CA PRO A 132 -23.74 -30.60 12.00
C PRO A 132 -22.93 -31.18 10.84
N GLU A 133 -22.80 -32.51 10.80
CA GLU A 133 -22.11 -33.21 9.71
C GLU A 133 -22.71 -32.82 8.34
N GLY A 134 -21.85 -32.55 7.37
CA GLY A 134 -22.25 -32.09 6.02
C GLY A 134 -22.56 -30.59 5.89
N HIS A 135 -22.60 -29.82 6.98
CA HIS A 135 -22.83 -28.37 6.93
C HIS A 135 -21.51 -27.59 6.83
N ARG A 136 -21.42 -26.66 5.85
CA ARG A 136 -20.17 -25.89 5.59
C ARG A 136 -20.11 -24.49 6.20
N LYS A 137 -21.26 -23.90 6.57
CA LYS A 137 -21.34 -22.47 6.99
C LYS A 137 -22.37 -22.18 8.08
N PHE A 138 -23.55 -22.80 8.04
CA PHE A 138 -24.64 -22.54 8.99
C PHE A 138 -25.17 -23.84 9.59
N CYS A 139 -25.51 -23.82 10.89
CA CYS A 139 -26.02 -25.01 11.59
C CYS A 139 -27.42 -25.46 11.13
N GLY A 140 -28.12 -24.65 10.33
CA GLY A 140 -29.45 -24.98 9.81
C GLY A 140 -30.01 -23.88 8.90
N LYS A 141 -31.19 -24.15 8.31
CA LYS A 141 -31.90 -23.21 7.40
C LYS A 141 -32.20 -21.88 8.07
N LEU A 142 -32.71 -21.89 9.30
CA LEU A 142 -33.02 -20.67 10.05
C LEU A 142 -31.81 -19.73 10.18
N CYS A 143 -30.63 -20.27 10.51
CA CYS A 143 -29.41 -19.45 10.65
C CYS A 143 -28.90 -18.91 9.32
N ARG A 144 -29.10 -19.66 8.23
CA ARG A 144 -28.78 -19.24 6.86
C ARG A 144 -29.69 -18.08 6.45
N ASP A 145 -31.00 -18.27 6.56
CA ASP A 145 -32.01 -17.28 6.15
C ASP A 145 -31.86 -15.99 6.96
N ALA A 146 -31.68 -16.11 8.29
CA ALA A 146 -31.43 -14.95 9.15
C ALA A 146 -30.15 -14.18 8.77
N HIS A 147 -29.07 -14.89 8.42
CA HIS A 147 -27.84 -14.25 7.97
C HIS A 147 -28.02 -13.51 6.64
N HIS A 148 -28.69 -14.11 5.66
CA HIS A 148 -28.98 -13.44 4.39
C HIS A 148 -29.90 -12.25 4.56
N THR A 149 -30.94 -12.36 5.39
CA THR A 149 -31.82 -11.23 5.73
C THR A 149 -31.02 -10.08 6.36
N SER A 150 -30.09 -10.36 7.27
CA SER A 150 -29.22 -9.33 7.85
C SER A 150 -28.32 -8.68 6.81
N LEU A 151 -27.76 -9.44 5.87
CA LEU A 151 -26.96 -8.89 4.77
C LEU A 151 -27.80 -8.01 3.84
N GLU A 152 -29.01 -8.44 3.47
CA GLU A 152 -29.93 -7.66 2.65
C GLU A 152 -30.31 -6.34 3.32
N ARG A 153 -30.58 -6.35 4.63
CA ARG A 153 -30.81 -5.11 5.41
C ARG A 153 -29.60 -4.19 5.38
N LEU A 154 -28.40 -4.72 5.60
CA LEU A 154 -27.17 -3.93 5.58
C LEU A 154 -26.87 -3.34 4.20
N MET A 155 -27.17 -4.08 3.12
CA MET A 155 -26.98 -3.61 1.75
C MET A 155 -28.03 -2.58 1.30
N SER A 156 -29.20 -2.54 1.95
CA SER A 156 -30.30 -1.62 1.63
C SER A 156 -30.40 -0.42 2.57
N ALA A 157 -29.63 -0.41 3.67
CA ALA A 157 -29.56 0.70 4.60
C ALA A 157 -28.78 1.89 3.99
N ASP A 158 -29.08 3.10 4.48
CA ASP A 158 -28.21 4.26 4.25
C ASP A 158 -26.87 4.09 4.98
N GLU A 159 -25.88 4.92 4.64
CA GLU A 159 -24.49 4.75 5.11
C GLU A 159 -24.38 4.78 6.65
N ASP A 160 -25.13 5.69 7.30
CA ASP A 160 -25.14 5.83 8.75
C ASP A 160 -25.83 4.65 9.44
N ALA A 161 -27.00 4.23 8.96
CA ALA A 161 -27.70 3.06 9.49
C ALA A 161 -26.94 1.75 9.23
N ALA A 162 -26.28 1.61 8.07
CA ALA A 162 -25.43 0.46 7.78
C ALA A 162 -24.24 0.38 8.76
N LEU A 163 -23.66 1.52 9.11
CA LEU A 163 -22.58 1.61 10.09
C LEU A 163 -23.05 1.17 11.48
N ASP A 164 -24.21 1.67 11.93
CA ASP A 164 -24.76 1.32 13.25
C ASP A 164 -25.13 -0.17 13.35
N MET A 165 -25.72 -0.74 12.29
CA MET A 165 -25.99 -2.19 12.19
C MET A 165 -24.71 -3.03 12.21
N ALA A 166 -23.66 -2.59 11.51
CA ALA A 166 -22.39 -3.31 11.43
C ALA A 166 -21.64 -3.35 12.77
N VAL A 167 -21.62 -2.22 13.48
CA VAL A 167 -20.96 -2.10 14.79
C VAL A 167 -21.83 -2.68 15.90
N GLY A 168 -23.14 -2.79 15.69
CA GLY A 168 -24.11 -3.24 16.69
C GLY A 168 -24.38 -2.17 17.74
N ARG A 169 -24.59 -0.93 17.30
CA ARG A 169 -24.91 0.23 18.16
C ARG A 169 -26.41 0.41 18.44
N GLU A 170 -27.22 -0.60 18.12
CA GLU A 170 -28.67 -0.63 18.38
C GLU A 170 -29.02 -0.82 19.86
#